data_AF-A1SGV1-F1
#
_entry.id   AF-A1SGV1-F1
#
_cell.length_a   1.000
_cell.length_b   1.000
_cell.length_c   1.000
_cell.angle_alpha   90.00
_cell.angle_beta   90.00
_cell.angle_gamma   90.00
#
_symmetry.space_group_name_H-M   'P 1'
#
loop_
_entity.id
_entity.type
_entity.pdbx_description
1 polymer ?
#
loop_
_entity_poly.entity_id
_entity_poly.type
_entity_poly.pdbx_seq_one_letter_code
_entity_poly.pdbx_strand_id
1 'polypeptide(L)'
;MAVHRVWTKENWANQRENRREREVSGVPDQTAGDEYGAGPVAALRRIAFLLERGREDTYKVKAFRGAAAAILPLTAEQVAAAVEDGSLTSLPGVGASTARVIADAVRGVLPTRLAELEREHGGDLASGGQGLRAALRGDLHSHSDWSDGGSPIEEMAFTAIELGHDYLVLTDHSPRLTVAHGLSAERLTRQLGVVDAVNRHLSGVDDSFTLLKGIEVDILDDGSLDQDDDLLAQLDVRVASVHSKLKMEPADMTRRMIGAIRNPRTNVLGHCTGRLVTGNRGTRPGSRFDAGAVFEACAEHDVAVEINSRPERRDPPTALLELARDAGCVFSIDSDAHAPGQLDFLVYGCERAEAAGIDPDRIVNTWPRERLLAWARK
;
A
#
# COMPACT_ATOMS: atom_id res chain seq x y z
N MET A 1 0.43 -19.39 -15.24
CA MET A 1 1.61 -20.08 -14.66
C MET A 1 2.89 -19.52 -15.25
N ALA A 2 3.34 -18.37 -14.75
CA ALA A 2 4.64 -17.77 -15.06
C ALA A 2 5.28 -17.19 -13.77
N VAL A 3 5.13 -17.90 -12.65
CA VAL A 3 5.44 -17.40 -11.29
C VAL A 3 6.89 -17.71 -10.87
N HIS A 4 7.73 -18.32 -11.73
CA HIS A 4 8.96 -18.97 -11.27
C HIS A 4 10.29 -18.45 -11.82
N ARG A 5 10.36 -17.27 -12.45
CA ARG A 5 11.64 -16.74 -12.96
C ARG A 5 12.01 -15.33 -12.52
N VAL A 6 11.22 -14.71 -11.65
CA VAL A 6 11.21 -13.25 -11.56
C VAL A 6 12.19 -12.68 -10.53
N TRP A 7 12.64 -13.46 -9.52
CA TRP A 7 13.45 -12.91 -8.42
C TRP A 7 14.46 -13.93 -7.87
N THR A 8 15.75 -13.77 -8.19
CA THR A 8 16.86 -14.57 -7.65
C THR A 8 17.34 -14.00 -6.32
N LYS A 9 17.96 -14.82 -5.46
CA LYS A 9 18.61 -14.37 -4.20
C LYS A 9 19.59 -13.20 -4.40
N GLU A 10 20.16 -13.10 -5.59
CA GLU A 10 21.13 -12.08 -6.00
C GLU A 10 20.48 -10.70 -6.18
N ASN A 11 19.30 -10.63 -6.80
CA ASN A 11 18.50 -9.40 -6.88
C ASN A 11 18.10 -8.89 -5.49
N TRP A 12 17.92 -9.79 -4.53
CA TRP A 12 17.59 -9.46 -3.14
C TRP A 12 18.79 -8.98 -2.31
N ALA A 13 19.96 -9.61 -2.49
CA ALA A 13 21.19 -9.22 -1.80
C ALA A 13 21.61 -7.78 -2.15
N ASN A 14 21.60 -7.45 -3.45
CA ASN A 14 21.96 -6.12 -3.94
C ASN A 14 21.04 -5.00 -3.39
N GLN A 15 19.79 -5.31 -3.09
CA GLN A 15 18.85 -4.31 -2.56
C GLN A 15 18.91 -4.15 -1.04
N ARG A 16 19.26 -5.20 -0.28
CA ARG A 16 19.54 -5.07 1.17
C ARG A 16 20.79 -4.23 1.45
N GLU A 17 21.79 -4.31 0.58
CA GLU A 17 23.00 -3.48 0.67
C GLU A 17 22.68 -2.00 0.46
N ASN A 18 21.86 -1.67 -0.57
CA ASN A 18 21.34 -0.32 -0.79
C ASN A 18 20.52 0.24 0.39
N ARG A 19 19.78 -0.60 1.13
CA ARG A 19 19.05 -0.18 2.33
C ARG A 19 20.00 0.28 3.44
N ARG A 20 21.08 -0.48 3.70
CA ARG A 20 22.08 -0.12 4.72
C ARG A 20 22.79 1.19 4.36
N GLU A 21 23.09 1.41 3.09
CA GLU A 21 23.72 2.66 2.64
C GLU A 21 22.81 3.89 2.82
N ARG A 22 21.49 3.74 2.61
CA ARG A 22 20.50 4.80 2.83
C ARG A 22 20.28 5.14 4.31
N GLU A 23 20.28 4.13 5.20
CA GLU A 23 20.14 4.34 6.66
C GLU A 23 21.37 5.03 7.27
N VAL A 24 22.55 4.86 6.69
CA VAL A 24 23.82 5.41 7.22
C VAL A 24 24.13 6.83 6.73
N SER A 25 23.62 7.25 5.57
CA SER A 25 24.10 8.48 4.93
C SER A 25 23.25 9.73 5.21
N GLY A 26 21.94 9.62 5.49
CA GLY A 26 21.03 10.73 5.16
C GLY A 26 21.07 10.97 3.64
N VAL A 27 19.97 11.36 2.98
CA VAL A 27 19.97 11.47 1.51
C VAL A 27 21.11 12.42 1.10
N PRO A 28 22.21 11.94 0.50
CA PRO A 28 23.25 12.84 0.03
C PRO A 28 22.62 13.66 -1.10
N ASP A 29 23.05 14.90 -1.26
CA ASP A 29 22.72 15.72 -2.43
C ASP A 29 23.40 15.09 -3.67
N GLN A 30 22.90 13.92 -4.10
CA GLN A 30 23.43 13.19 -5.24
C GLN A 30 23.03 13.93 -6.50
N THR A 31 24.03 14.31 -7.29
CA THR A 31 23.85 15.04 -8.53
C THR A 31 23.87 14.11 -9.72
N ALA A 32 23.17 14.48 -10.79
CA ALA A 32 23.20 13.71 -12.03
C ALA A 32 24.66 13.59 -12.53
N GLY A 33 25.12 12.36 -12.80
CA GLY A 33 26.52 12.10 -13.13
C GLY A 33 27.33 11.43 -12.03
N ASP A 34 26.82 11.37 -10.80
CA ASP A 34 27.44 10.66 -9.69
C ASP A 34 27.50 9.14 -9.95
N GLU A 35 28.38 8.43 -9.23
CA GLU A 35 28.49 6.97 -9.32
C GLU A 35 27.20 6.29 -8.81
N TYR A 36 26.74 5.26 -9.54
CA TYR A 36 25.50 4.54 -9.24
C TYR A 36 25.67 3.02 -9.40
N GLY A 37 25.74 2.31 -8.27
CA GLY A 37 25.98 0.86 -8.23
C GLY A 37 24.75 -0.05 -8.26
N ALA A 38 23.53 0.49 -8.07
CA ALA A 38 22.33 -0.35 -7.87
C ALA A 38 21.76 -0.98 -9.17
N GLY A 39 22.24 -0.55 -10.34
CA GLY A 39 21.88 -1.13 -11.64
C GLY A 39 20.54 -0.68 -12.23
N PRO A 40 20.27 -1.04 -13.50
CA PRO A 40 19.18 -0.44 -14.28
C PRO A 40 17.77 -0.80 -13.79
N VAL A 41 17.55 -2.03 -13.31
CA VAL A 41 16.24 -2.43 -12.75
C VAL A 41 15.92 -1.62 -11.50
N ALA A 42 16.88 -1.46 -10.60
CA ALA A 42 16.70 -0.68 -9.38
C ALA A 42 16.41 0.80 -9.70
N ALA A 43 17.12 1.38 -10.67
CA ALA A 43 16.89 2.75 -11.11
C ALA A 43 15.45 2.95 -11.64
N LEU A 44 15.00 2.06 -12.54
CA LEU A 44 13.65 2.15 -13.12
C LEU A 44 12.55 1.97 -12.05
N ARG A 45 12.73 1.00 -11.12
CA ARG A 45 11.78 0.77 -10.02
C ARG A 45 11.74 1.96 -9.07
N ARG A 46 12.90 2.53 -8.72
CA ARG A 46 12.98 3.71 -7.84
C ARG A 46 12.33 4.94 -8.49
N ILE A 47 12.56 5.17 -9.78
CA ILE A 47 11.86 6.23 -10.52
C ILE A 47 10.34 6.01 -10.47
N ALA A 48 9.86 4.80 -10.74
CA ALA A 48 8.43 4.51 -10.70
C ALA A 48 7.84 4.72 -9.29
N PHE A 49 8.55 4.28 -8.25
CA PHE A 49 8.18 4.52 -6.85
C PHE A 49 8.05 6.01 -6.54
N LEU A 50 9.03 6.83 -6.94
CA LEU A 50 9.03 8.28 -6.70
C LEU A 50 7.90 8.99 -7.46
N LEU A 51 7.59 8.56 -8.68
CA LEU A 51 6.46 9.07 -9.45
C LEU A 51 5.12 8.72 -8.77
N GLU A 52 4.96 7.48 -8.29
CA GLU A 52 3.76 7.04 -7.57
C GLU A 52 3.60 7.80 -6.25
N ARG A 53 4.70 7.98 -5.50
CA ARG A 53 4.77 8.78 -4.27
C ARG A 53 4.44 10.25 -4.52
N GLY A 54 4.92 10.81 -5.63
CA GLY A 54 4.60 12.16 -6.09
C GLY A 54 3.21 12.34 -6.68
N ARG A 55 2.41 11.25 -6.80
CA ARG A 55 1.07 11.24 -7.42
C ARG A 55 1.08 11.74 -8.87
N GLU A 56 2.16 11.43 -9.59
CA GLU A 56 2.35 11.76 -11.01
C GLU A 56 1.45 10.93 -11.93
N ASP A 57 1.47 11.29 -13.22
CA ASP A 57 0.66 10.64 -14.25
C ASP A 57 0.94 9.12 -14.37
N THR A 58 -0.13 8.33 -14.40
CA THR A 58 -0.07 6.87 -14.42
C THR A 58 0.56 6.31 -15.70
N TYR A 59 0.49 7.00 -16.85
CA TYR A 59 1.19 6.55 -18.05
C TYR A 59 2.70 6.66 -17.89
N LYS A 60 3.20 7.71 -17.24
CA LYS A 60 4.63 7.83 -16.91
C LYS A 60 5.07 6.68 -16.01
N VAL A 61 4.34 6.42 -14.91
CA VAL A 61 4.62 5.30 -14.00
C VAL A 61 4.68 3.97 -14.75
N LYS A 62 3.66 3.67 -15.57
CA LYS A 62 3.59 2.44 -16.36
C LYS A 62 4.76 2.29 -17.33
N ALA A 63 5.27 3.38 -17.90
CA ALA A 63 6.44 3.32 -18.78
C ALA A 63 7.69 2.82 -18.03
N PHE A 64 7.94 3.32 -16.81
CA PHE A 64 9.10 2.88 -16.01
C PHE A 64 8.92 1.47 -15.45
N ARG A 65 7.72 1.11 -14.97
CA ARG A 65 7.39 -0.25 -14.53
C ARG A 65 7.51 -1.25 -15.69
N GLY A 66 6.99 -0.90 -16.86
CA GLY A 66 7.06 -1.73 -18.07
C GLY A 66 8.49 -1.93 -18.56
N ALA A 67 9.32 -0.89 -18.56
CA ALA A 67 10.74 -1.01 -18.90
C ALA A 67 11.50 -1.88 -17.89
N ALA A 68 11.21 -1.78 -16.59
CA ALA A 68 11.81 -2.64 -15.58
C ALA A 68 11.45 -4.11 -15.83
N ALA A 69 10.17 -4.39 -16.08
CA ALA A 69 9.69 -5.73 -16.41
C ALA A 69 10.28 -6.29 -17.72
N ALA A 70 10.55 -5.42 -18.71
CA ALA A 70 11.12 -5.83 -20.00
C ALA A 70 12.57 -6.31 -19.88
N ILE A 71 13.37 -5.68 -19.00
CA ILE A 71 14.79 -6.03 -18.84
C ILE A 71 15.04 -7.04 -17.70
N LEU A 72 14.08 -7.20 -16.77
CA LEU A 72 14.22 -8.10 -15.62
C LEU A 72 14.56 -9.56 -15.98
N PRO A 73 14.06 -10.15 -17.08
CA PRO A 73 14.42 -11.52 -17.48
C PRO A 73 15.79 -11.63 -18.16
N LEU A 74 16.47 -10.52 -18.46
CA LEU A 74 17.75 -10.49 -19.17
C LEU A 74 18.92 -10.53 -18.17
N THR A 75 20.02 -11.12 -18.60
CA THR A 75 21.30 -11.05 -17.88
C THR A 75 21.93 -9.66 -17.98
N ALA A 76 22.83 -9.32 -17.05
CA ALA A 76 23.54 -8.04 -17.06
C ALA A 76 24.29 -7.82 -18.40
N GLU A 77 24.90 -8.88 -18.93
CA GLU A 77 25.63 -8.86 -20.21
C GLU A 77 24.70 -8.60 -21.39
N GLN A 78 23.49 -9.17 -21.39
CA GLN A 78 22.50 -8.93 -22.43
C GLN A 78 21.99 -7.48 -22.41
N VAL A 79 21.76 -6.92 -21.22
CA VAL A 79 21.35 -5.52 -21.09
C VAL A 79 22.48 -4.59 -21.51
N ALA A 80 23.73 -4.90 -21.14
CA ALA A 80 24.90 -4.13 -21.56
C ALA A 80 25.11 -4.16 -23.08
N ALA A 81 25.00 -5.33 -23.71
CA ALA A 81 25.08 -5.46 -25.17
C ALA A 81 24.01 -4.62 -25.88
N ALA A 82 22.77 -4.64 -25.36
CA ALA A 82 21.67 -3.83 -25.90
C ALA A 82 21.89 -2.31 -25.75
N VAL A 83 22.65 -1.88 -24.73
CA VAL A 83 23.08 -0.49 -24.57
C VAL A 83 24.15 -0.13 -25.59
N GLU A 84 25.13 -1.00 -25.81
CA GLU A 84 26.25 -0.77 -26.73
C GLU A 84 25.81 -0.73 -28.19
N ASP A 85 24.94 -1.65 -28.61
CA ASP A 85 24.45 -1.72 -29.99
C ASP A 85 23.24 -0.80 -30.27
N GLY A 86 22.74 -0.11 -29.24
CA GLY A 86 21.60 0.82 -29.34
C GLY A 86 20.24 0.14 -29.54
N SER A 87 20.13 -1.17 -29.32
CA SER A 87 18.90 -1.94 -29.55
C SER A 87 17.88 -1.88 -28.41
N LEU A 88 18.18 -1.21 -27.28
CA LEU A 88 17.27 -1.11 -26.12
C LEU A 88 15.83 -0.75 -26.48
N THR A 89 15.60 0.24 -27.35
CA THR A 89 14.24 0.68 -27.72
C THR A 89 13.49 -0.30 -28.62
N SER A 90 14.16 -1.37 -29.06
CA SER A 90 13.52 -2.49 -29.76
C SER A 90 12.88 -3.48 -28.79
N LEU A 91 13.22 -3.40 -27.49
CA LEU A 91 12.58 -4.20 -26.45
C LEU A 91 11.15 -3.67 -26.19
N PRO A 92 10.11 -4.51 -26.28
CA PRO A 92 8.75 -4.11 -25.96
C PRO A 92 8.66 -3.53 -24.53
N GLY A 93 8.11 -2.32 -24.40
CA GLY A 93 8.00 -1.61 -23.12
C GLY A 93 9.17 -0.68 -22.79
N VAL A 94 10.25 -0.68 -23.57
CA VAL A 94 11.38 0.25 -23.41
C VAL A 94 11.26 1.41 -24.41
N GLY A 95 10.97 2.61 -23.90
CA GLY A 95 10.92 3.84 -24.68
C GLY A 95 12.22 4.65 -24.59
N ALA A 96 12.33 5.72 -25.38
CA ALA A 96 13.54 6.54 -25.44
C ALA A 96 13.95 7.16 -24.08
N SER A 97 12.99 7.44 -23.20
CA SER A 97 13.29 7.97 -21.85
C SER A 97 13.79 6.89 -20.90
N THR A 98 13.19 5.70 -20.92
CA THR A 98 13.60 4.58 -20.05
C THR A 98 14.90 3.96 -20.54
N ALA A 99 15.13 3.90 -21.86
CA ALA A 99 16.41 3.47 -22.44
C ALA A 99 17.59 4.34 -21.98
N ARG A 100 17.40 5.67 -21.86
CA ARG A 100 18.41 6.57 -21.30
C ARG A 100 18.76 6.21 -19.85
N VAL A 101 17.75 6.00 -19.02
CA VAL A 101 17.94 5.57 -17.62
C VAL A 101 18.69 4.24 -17.53
N ILE A 102 18.33 3.27 -18.37
CA ILE A 102 19.02 1.97 -18.43
C ILE A 102 20.48 2.17 -18.80
N ALA A 103 20.76 2.96 -19.85
CA ALA A 103 22.10 3.18 -20.34
C ALA A 103 23.00 3.91 -19.33
N ASP A 104 22.47 4.91 -18.62
CA ASP A 104 23.21 5.61 -17.56
C ASP A 104 23.54 4.64 -16.41
N ALA A 105 22.54 3.90 -15.92
CA ALA A 105 22.73 2.96 -14.83
C ALA A 105 23.67 1.78 -15.17
N VAL A 106 23.66 1.29 -16.42
CA VAL A 106 24.61 0.26 -16.89
C VAL A 106 26.04 0.78 -16.90
N ARG A 107 26.24 2.08 -17.17
CA ARG A 107 27.57 2.71 -17.12
C ARG A 107 28.00 3.09 -15.69
N GLY A 108 27.21 2.73 -14.69
CA GLY A 108 27.46 3.10 -13.30
C GLY A 108 27.25 4.59 -13.01
N VAL A 109 26.42 5.26 -13.80
CA VAL A 109 26.14 6.71 -13.66
C VAL A 109 24.70 6.92 -13.18
N LEU A 110 24.51 7.78 -12.18
CA LEU A 110 23.21 8.13 -11.64
C LEU A 110 22.36 8.79 -12.74
N PRO A 111 21.24 8.16 -13.16
CA PRO A 111 20.39 8.72 -14.21
C PRO A 111 19.83 10.09 -13.81
N THR A 112 19.92 11.08 -14.70
CA THR A 112 19.44 12.46 -14.42
C THR A 112 18.01 12.48 -13.92
N ARG A 113 17.13 11.69 -14.54
CA ARG A 113 15.71 11.60 -14.17
C ARG A 113 15.51 11.08 -12.75
N LEU A 114 16.35 10.15 -12.30
CA LEU A 114 16.31 9.64 -10.93
C LEU A 114 16.74 10.72 -9.94
N ALA A 115 17.87 11.39 -10.20
CA ALA A 115 18.36 12.48 -9.35
C ALA A 115 17.36 13.65 -9.22
N GLU A 116 16.67 14.01 -10.30
CA GLU A 116 15.58 14.99 -10.28
C GLU A 116 14.44 14.55 -9.36
N LEU A 117 13.95 13.32 -9.54
CA LEU A 117 12.82 12.80 -8.76
C LEU A 117 13.16 12.56 -7.29
N GLU A 118 14.41 12.22 -6.95
CA GLU A 118 14.84 12.14 -5.56
C GLU A 118 14.82 13.53 -4.89
N ARG A 119 15.20 14.60 -5.60
CA ARG A 119 15.08 15.97 -5.07
C ARG A 119 13.62 16.42 -4.94
N GLU A 120 12.77 16.08 -5.90
CA GLU A 120 11.36 16.48 -5.92
C GLU A 120 10.49 15.66 -4.95
N HIS A 121 10.77 14.37 -4.83
CA HIS A 121 9.90 13.39 -4.19
C HIS A 121 10.66 12.39 -3.30
N GLY A 122 11.92 12.59 -2.95
CA GLY A 122 12.69 11.70 -2.07
C GLY A 122 12.72 12.12 -0.61
N GLY A 123 12.42 13.39 -0.30
CA GLY A 123 12.44 13.93 1.07
C GLY A 123 11.24 13.51 1.93
N ASP A 124 11.16 14.05 3.15
CA ASP A 124 10.06 13.77 4.08
C ASP A 124 8.71 14.21 3.52
N LEU A 125 7.68 13.36 3.67
CA LEU A 125 6.32 13.66 3.22
C LEU A 125 5.55 14.54 4.20
N ALA A 126 5.86 14.43 5.50
CA ALA A 126 5.17 15.11 6.58
C ALA A 126 6.17 15.73 7.56
N SER A 127 5.72 16.74 8.30
CA SER A 127 6.55 17.49 9.24
C SER A 127 6.59 16.86 10.65
N GLY A 128 5.63 15.99 10.97
CA GLY A 128 5.56 15.19 12.19
C GLY A 128 5.21 13.74 11.91
N GLY A 129 5.03 12.94 12.97
CA GLY A 129 4.63 11.53 12.84
C GLY A 129 5.79 10.55 12.65
N GLN A 130 7.06 11.00 12.55
CA GLN A 130 8.19 10.12 12.25
C GLN A 130 8.43 9.07 13.35
N GLY A 131 8.27 9.46 14.62
CA GLY A 131 8.41 8.52 15.75
C GLY A 131 7.34 7.43 15.71
N LEU A 132 6.10 7.79 15.42
CA LEU A 132 5.00 6.84 15.27
C LEU A 132 5.16 5.99 14.00
N ARG A 133 5.62 6.57 12.88
CA ARG A 133 5.93 5.82 11.64
C ARG A 133 7.01 4.77 11.86
N ALA A 134 8.02 5.06 12.67
CA ALA A 134 9.06 4.10 13.06
C ALA A 134 8.53 2.98 13.97
N ALA A 135 7.45 3.24 14.72
CA ALA A 135 6.77 2.24 15.55
C ALA A 135 5.80 1.34 14.75
N LEU A 136 5.33 1.77 13.58
CA LEU A 136 4.46 0.96 12.73
C LEU A 136 5.18 -0.28 12.22
N ARG A 137 4.55 -1.43 12.41
CA ARG A 137 5.04 -2.76 12.04
C ARG A 137 4.58 -3.18 10.64
N GLY A 138 3.49 -2.61 10.15
CA GLY A 138 2.96 -2.94 8.84
C GLY A 138 1.80 -2.06 8.43
N ASP A 139 1.23 -2.38 7.29
CA ASP A 139 0.10 -1.70 6.69
C ASP A 139 -1.09 -2.67 6.55
N LEU A 140 -2.27 -2.22 6.98
CA LEU A 140 -3.49 -3.04 7.08
C LEU A 140 -4.43 -2.86 5.87
N HIS A 141 -4.13 -1.94 4.95
CA HIS A 141 -5.00 -1.64 3.81
C HIS A 141 -4.18 -1.34 2.54
N SER A 142 -4.12 -2.30 1.62
CA SER A 142 -3.42 -2.17 0.35
C SER A 142 -4.06 -2.99 -0.76
N HIS A 143 -3.86 -2.56 -2.01
CA HIS A 143 -4.51 -3.13 -3.20
C HIS A 143 -3.47 -3.52 -4.24
N SER A 144 -3.83 -4.47 -5.10
CA SER A 144 -3.02 -4.97 -6.19
C SER A 144 -3.78 -4.94 -7.52
N ASP A 145 -3.14 -5.40 -8.59
CA ASP A 145 -3.75 -5.59 -9.91
C ASP A 145 -4.85 -6.67 -9.95
N TRP A 146 -5.18 -7.27 -8.80
CA TRP A 146 -6.33 -8.15 -8.65
C TRP A 146 -7.65 -7.39 -8.46
N SER A 147 -7.67 -6.18 -7.90
CA SER A 147 -8.81 -5.26 -8.00
C SER A 147 -8.49 -4.07 -8.90
N ASP A 148 -8.12 -2.95 -8.31
CA ASP A 148 -7.94 -1.64 -8.92
C ASP A 148 -6.60 -1.00 -8.57
N GLY A 149 -5.72 -1.76 -7.92
CA GLY A 149 -4.30 -1.45 -7.85
C GLY A 149 -3.64 -1.55 -9.22
N GLY A 150 -2.53 -0.83 -9.39
CA GLY A 150 -1.77 -0.78 -10.63
C GLY A 150 -0.56 -1.70 -10.68
N SER A 151 -0.31 -2.50 -9.64
CA SER A 151 0.91 -3.30 -9.49
C SER A 151 0.63 -4.73 -9.02
N PRO A 152 1.46 -5.70 -9.44
CA PRO A 152 1.37 -7.08 -8.96
C PRO A 152 1.58 -7.21 -7.46
N ILE A 153 1.01 -8.25 -6.87
CA ILE A 153 1.13 -8.59 -5.44
C ILE A 153 2.60 -8.66 -5.00
N GLU A 154 3.46 -9.26 -5.80
CA GLU A 154 4.88 -9.44 -5.50
C GLU A 154 5.61 -8.09 -5.38
N GLU A 155 5.26 -7.13 -6.23
CA GLU A 155 5.85 -5.79 -6.20
C GLU A 155 5.41 -5.02 -4.96
N MET A 156 4.14 -5.15 -4.55
CA MET A 156 3.61 -4.56 -3.32
C MET A 156 4.31 -5.15 -2.08
N ALA A 157 4.40 -6.47 -1.99
CA ALA A 157 5.07 -7.16 -0.89
C ALA A 157 6.55 -6.79 -0.80
N PHE A 158 7.24 -6.75 -1.94
CA PHE A 158 8.64 -6.35 -2.00
C PHE A 158 8.84 -4.92 -1.48
N THR A 159 8.01 -3.99 -1.92
CA THR A 159 8.13 -2.58 -1.52
C THR A 159 7.84 -2.41 -0.03
N ALA A 160 6.89 -3.19 0.53
CA ALA A 160 6.66 -3.19 1.97
C ALA A 160 7.90 -3.65 2.77
N ILE A 161 8.64 -4.65 2.27
CA ILE A 161 9.91 -5.09 2.86
C ILE A 161 10.97 -3.97 2.78
N GLU A 162 11.08 -3.30 1.63
CA GLU A 162 12.01 -2.16 1.47
C GLU A 162 11.71 -1.01 2.43
N LEU A 163 10.43 -0.76 2.71
CA LEU A 163 9.95 0.24 3.66
C LEU A 163 10.05 -0.20 5.13
N GLY A 164 10.61 -1.39 5.39
CA GLY A 164 10.90 -1.91 6.72
C GLY A 164 9.69 -2.47 7.46
N HIS A 165 8.65 -2.91 6.75
CA HIS A 165 7.51 -3.57 7.39
C HIS A 165 7.81 -5.02 7.76
N ASP A 166 7.24 -5.47 8.87
CA ASP A 166 7.16 -6.87 9.30
C ASP A 166 6.02 -7.59 8.57
N TYR A 167 5.01 -6.86 8.08
CA TYR A 167 3.91 -7.41 7.29
C TYR A 167 3.22 -6.36 6.41
N LEU A 168 2.53 -6.85 5.38
CA LEU A 168 1.57 -6.10 4.58
C LEU A 168 0.27 -6.91 4.54
N VAL A 169 -0.89 -6.29 4.73
CA VAL A 169 -2.18 -6.93 4.46
C VAL A 169 -2.62 -6.58 3.05
N LEU A 170 -2.85 -7.61 2.23
CA LEU A 170 -3.45 -7.44 0.91
C LEU A 170 -4.98 -7.44 1.05
N THR A 171 -5.62 -6.33 0.73
CA THR A 171 -7.05 -6.07 0.95
C THR A 171 -7.74 -5.61 -0.34
N ASP A 172 -7.54 -6.33 -1.44
CA ASP A 172 -8.27 -6.09 -2.68
C ASP A 172 -9.80 -6.14 -2.44
N HIS A 173 -10.56 -5.42 -3.28
CA HIS A 173 -11.99 -5.20 -3.05
C HIS A 173 -12.86 -6.44 -3.21
N SER A 174 -14.01 -6.47 -2.52
CA SER A 174 -15.06 -7.49 -2.67
C SER A 174 -15.99 -7.28 -3.90
N PRO A 175 -16.82 -8.26 -4.28
CA PRO A 175 -17.50 -8.35 -5.58
C PRO A 175 -18.34 -7.13 -6.00
N ARG A 176 -19.08 -6.50 -5.08
CA ARG A 176 -20.03 -5.44 -5.42
C ARG A 176 -19.39 -4.16 -5.91
N LEU A 177 -18.12 -3.92 -5.58
CA LEU A 177 -17.36 -2.81 -6.15
C LEU A 177 -16.90 -3.16 -7.58
N THR A 178 -17.86 -3.34 -8.48
CA THR A 178 -17.65 -3.78 -9.86
C THR A 178 -16.74 -2.84 -10.66
N VAL A 179 -16.80 -1.53 -10.38
CA VAL A 179 -15.91 -0.51 -10.97
C VAL A 179 -14.44 -0.72 -10.62
N ALA A 180 -14.16 -1.44 -9.54
CA ALA A 180 -12.83 -1.77 -9.07
C ALA A 180 -12.46 -3.23 -9.35
N HIS A 181 -13.22 -3.93 -10.21
CA HIS A 181 -13.01 -5.36 -10.49
C HIS A 181 -12.95 -6.21 -9.22
N GLY A 182 -13.90 -6.00 -8.29
CA GLY A 182 -14.03 -6.76 -7.06
C GLY A 182 -13.90 -8.29 -7.19
N LEU A 183 -13.35 -8.92 -6.17
CA LEU A 183 -13.05 -10.35 -6.12
C LEU A 183 -14.29 -11.16 -5.80
N SER A 184 -14.79 -11.93 -6.77
CA SER A 184 -15.72 -13.03 -6.51
C SER A 184 -15.11 -14.04 -5.51
N ALA A 185 -15.95 -14.84 -4.85
CA ALA A 185 -15.52 -15.95 -3.99
C ALA A 185 -14.44 -16.84 -4.65
N GLU A 186 -14.63 -17.16 -5.93
CA GLU A 186 -13.66 -17.94 -6.71
C GLU A 186 -12.33 -17.17 -6.91
N ARG A 187 -12.40 -15.88 -7.24
CA ARG A 187 -11.19 -15.05 -7.45
C ARG A 187 -10.43 -14.83 -6.15
N LEU A 188 -11.13 -14.60 -5.04
CA LEU A 188 -10.53 -14.50 -3.71
C LEU A 188 -9.80 -15.80 -3.36
N THR A 189 -10.47 -16.95 -3.50
CA THR A 189 -9.84 -18.27 -3.25
C THR A 189 -8.55 -18.46 -4.04
N ARG A 190 -8.53 -18.06 -5.31
CA ARG A 190 -7.32 -18.10 -6.16
C ARG A 190 -6.24 -17.14 -5.67
N GLN A 191 -6.62 -15.92 -5.27
CA GLN A 191 -5.69 -14.93 -4.74
C GLN A 191 -5.04 -15.41 -3.43
N LEU A 192 -5.78 -16.04 -2.52
CA LEU A 192 -5.23 -16.60 -1.30
C LEU A 192 -4.14 -17.64 -1.59
N GLY A 193 -4.33 -18.46 -2.64
CA GLY A 193 -3.30 -19.39 -3.10
C GLY A 193 -2.05 -18.69 -3.68
N VAL A 194 -2.20 -17.51 -4.29
CA VAL A 194 -1.09 -16.67 -4.74
C VAL A 194 -0.35 -16.08 -3.55
N VAL A 195 -1.06 -15.53 -2.56
CA VAL A 195 -0.46 -15.03 -1.30
C VAL A 195 0.35 -16.15 -0.61
N ASP A 196 -0.17 -17.37 -0.55
CA ASP A 196 0.56 -18.51 -0.01
C ASP A 196 1.82 -18.85 -0.82
N ALA A 197 1.78 -18.72 -2.14
CA ALA A 197 2.95 -18.93 -3.00
C ALA A 197 4.01 -17.84 -2.81
N VAL A 198 3.58 -16.57 -2.69
CA VAL A 198 4.46 -15.44 -2.40
C VAL A 198 5.14 -15.64 -1.05
N ASN A 199 4.39 -15.95 0.02
CA ASN A 199 4.98 -16.21 1.33
C ASN A 199 5.99 -17.37 1.31
N ARG A 200 5.67 -18.50 0.64
CA ARG A 200 6.64 -19.61 0.48
C ARG A 200 7.92 -19.19 -0.22
N HIS A 201 7.84 -18.30 -1.20
CA HIS A 201 9.01 -17.78 -1.90
C HIS A 201 9.82 -16.83 -1.01
N LEU A 202 9.13 -15.94 -0.28
CA LEU A 202 9.75 -14.96 0.60
C LEU A 202 10.46 -15.61 1.80
N SER A 203 9.94 -16.70 2.38
CA SER A 203 10.68 -17.46 3.42
C SER A 203 12.04 -18.01 2.95
N GLY A 204 12.30 -18.08 1.64
CA GLY A 204 13.63 -18.41 1.12
C GLY A 204 14.63 -17.25 1.17
N VAL A 205 14.18 -16.06 1.55
CA VAL A 205 14.87 -14.76 1.36
C VAL A 205 14.82 -13.89 2.62
N ASP A 206 13.64 -13.74 3.22
CA ASP A 206 13.37 -12.98 4.43
C ASP A 206 12.27 -13.64 5.27
N ASP A 207 12.67 -14.32 6.34
CA ASP A 207 11.74 -14.98 7.27
C ASP A 207 11.03 -14.01 8.23
N SER A 208 11.41 -12.72 8.23
CA SER A 208 10.82 -11.73 9.14
C SER A 208 9.51 -11.13 8.61
N PHE A 209 9.35 -11.07 7.27
CA PHE A 209 8.17 -10.50 6.63
C PHE A 209 7.04 -11.51 6.43
N THR A 210 5.79 -11.05 6.42
CA THR A 210 4.65 -11.86 5.97
C THR A 210 3.63 -11.03 5.19
N LEU A 211 3.23 -11.53 4.02
CA LEU A 211 2.06 -11.02 3.32
C LEU A 211 0.80 -11.67 3.92
N LEU A 212 0.01 -10.87 4.64
CA LEU A 212 -1.20 -11.33 5.32
C LEU A 212 -2.39 -11.34 4.36
N LYS A 213 -3.27 -12.33 4.55
CA LYS A 213 -4.49 -12.50 3.76
C LYS A 213 -5.56 -11.55 4.27
N GLY A 214 -6.05 -10.65 3.44
CA GLY A 214 -7.15 -9.78 3.80
C GLY A 214 -8.11 -9.52 2.66
N ILE A 215 -9.06 -8.63 2.93
CA ILE A 215 -10.00 -8.10 1.95
C ILE A 215 -10.48 -6.74 2.44
N GLU A 216 -10.73 -5.81 1.52
CA GLU A 216 -11.63 -4.70 1.78
C GLU A 216 -13.04 -5.12 1.36
N VAL A 217 -13.86 -5.49 2.34
CA VAL A 217 -15.22 -5.98 2.13
C VAL A 217 -16.23 -4.84 2.15
N ASP A 218 -17.08 -4.80 1.13
CA ASP A 218 -18.17 -3.84 1.06
C ASP A 218 -19.18 -4.09 2.19
N ILE A 219 -19.58 -3.00 2.86
CA ILE A 219 -20.72 -2.98 3.77
C ILE A 219 -21.97 -2.81 2.91
N LEU A 220 -22.87 -3.80 2.90
CA LEU A 220 -24.12 -3.76 2.15
C LEU A 220 -25.13 -2.80 2.79
N ASP A 221 -26.21 -2.49 2.08
CA ASP A 221 -27.22 -1.50 2.52
C ASP A 221 -27.86 -1.85 3.87
N ASP A 222 -27.94 -3.14 4.20
CA ASP A 222 -28.49 -3.67 5.46
C ASP A 222 -27.44 -3.86 6.56
N GLY A 223 -26.17 -3.53 6.30
CA GLY A 223 -25.04 -3.70 7.21
C GLY A 223 -24.38 -5.08 7.17
N SER A 224 -24.85 -6.00 6.31
CA SER A 224 -24.13 -7.26 6.07
C SER A 224 -22.85 -7.03 5.25
N LEU A 225 -21.95 -8.01 5.22
CA LEU A 225 -20.66 -7.95 4.52
C LEU A 225 -20.76 -8.66 3.16
N ASP A 226 -20.14 -8.08 2.14
CA ASP A 226 -20.17 -8.54 0.75
C ASP A 226 -19.22 -9.72 0.45
N GLN A 227 -19.26 -10.78 1.24
CA GLN A 227 -18.53 -12.03 0.97
C GLN A 227 -19.10 -13.20 1.77
N ASP A 228 -18.83 -14.44 1.33
CA ASP A 228 -19.17 -15.65 2.06
C ASP A 228 -18.47 -15.70 3.43
N ASP A 229 -19.20 -15.99 4.52
CA ASP A 229 -18.65 -16.00 5.88
C ASP A 229 -17.49 -17.00 6.04
N ASP A 230 -17.59 -18.17 5.40
CA ASP A 230 -16.54 -19.20 5.41
C ASP A 230 -15.25 -18.72 4.75
N LEU A 231 -15.33 -17.79 3.78
CA LEU A 231 -14.15 -17.17 3.18
C LEU A 231 -13.59 -16.06 4.08
N LEU A 232 -14.46 -15.21 4.65
CA LEU A 232 -14.05 -14.20 5.62
C LEU A 232 -13.32 -14.81 6.84
N ALA A 233 -13.75 -16.00 7.26
CA ALA A 233 -13.12 -16.76 8.35
C ALA A 233 -11.68 -17.21 8.07
N GLN A 234 -11.27 -17.27 6.80
CA GLN A 234 -9.93 -17.70 6.38
C GLN A 234 -8.93 -16.54 6.30
N LEU A 235 -9.40 -15.29 6.45
CA LEU A 235 -8.58 -14.10 6.31
C LEU A 235 -7.96 -13.70 7.65
N ASP A 236 -6.72 -13.23 7.60
CA ASP A 236 -5.99 -12.71 8.75
C ASP A 236 -6.60 -11.39 9.25
N VAL A 237 -6.96 -10.48 8.35
CA VAL A 237 -7.53 -9.15 8.65
C VAL A 237 -8.60 -8.75 7.62
N ARG A 238 -9.69 -8.13 8.07
CA ARG A 238 -10.78 -7.65 7.22
C ARG A 238 -11.06 -6.17 7.47
N VAL A 239 -11.00 -5.37 6.40
CA VAL A 239 -11.41 -3.96 6.41
C VAL A 239 -12.82 -3.87 5.84
N ALA A 240 -13.77 -3.31 6.59
CA ALA A 240 -15.15 -3.12 6.14
C ALA A 240 -15.39 -1.65 5.80
N SER A 241 -15.85 -1.37 4.59
CA SER A 241 -15.99 -0.01 4.06
C SER A 241 -17.32 0.21 3.36
N VAL A 242 -17.81 1.45 3.37
CA VAL A 242 -18.99 1.85 2.60
C VAL A 242 -18.54 2.46 1.27
N HIS A 243 -18.81 1.79 0.13
CA HIS A 243 -18.50 2.35 -1.19
C HIS A 243 -19.73 2.79 -2.01
N SER A 244 -20.93 2.45 -1.55
CA SER A 244 -22.18 2.67 -2.27
C SER A 244 -23.18 3.45 -1.43
N LYS A 245 -24.11 4.14 -2.11
CA LYS A 245 -25.14 4.98 -1.46
C LYS A 245 -24.57 5.93 -0.40
N LEU A 246 -23.44 6.58 -0.70
CA LEU A 246 -22.77 7.52 0.23
C LEU A 246 -23.64 8.73 0.64
N LYS A 247 -24.75 8.98 -0.07
CA LYS A 247 -25.76 10.01 0.24
C LYS A 247 -27.03 9.43 0.89
N MET A 248 -26.95 8.22 1.46
CA MET A 248 -28.04 7.59 2.22
C MET A 248 -28.47 8.48 3.38
N GLU A 249 -29.73 8.32 3.82
CA GLU A 249 -30.26 9.03 4.98
C GLU A 249 -29.39 8.75 6.23
N PRO A 250 -29.09 9.75 7.08
CA PRO A 250 -28.17 9.59 8.20
C PRO A 250 -28.48 8.45 9.19
N ALA A 251 -29.74 8.24 9.57
CA ALA A 251 -30.11 7.16 10.47
C ALA A 251 -29.99 5.78 9.80
N ASP A 252 -30.31 5.67 8.51
CA ASP A 252 -30.04 4.46 7.71
C ASP A 252 -28.54 4.16 7.62
N MET A 253 -27.70 5.15 7.31
CA MET A 253 -26.24 4.99 7.23
C MET A 253 -25.66 4.56 8.60
N THR A 254 -26.16 5.14 9.69
CA THR A 254 -25.77 4.77 11.06
C THR A 254 -26.08 3.30 11.33
N ARG A 255 -27.31 2.84 11.04
CA ARG A 255 -27.70 1.43 11.20
C ARG A 255 -26.85 0.49 10.36
N ARG A 256 -26.59 0.87 9.10
CA ARG A 256 -25.74 0.13 8.17
C ARG A 256 -24.32 -0.07 8.70
N MET A 257 -23.68 1.00 9.15
CA MET A 257 -22.32 0.94 9.70
C MET A 257 -22.27 0.12 11.00
N ILE A 258 -23.20 0.34 11.92
CA ILE A 258 -23.27 -0.44 13.18
C ILE A 258 -23.53 -1.92 12.92
N GLY A 259 -24.36 -2.25 11.92
CA GLY A 259 -24.58 -3.64 11.48
C GLY A 259 -23.28 -4.34 11.08
N ALA A 260 -22.43 -3.66 10.31
CA ALA A 260 -21.12 -4.19 9.92
C ALA A 260 -20.16 -4.28 11.10
N ILE A 261 -20.12 -3.27 11.98
CA ILE A 261 -19.27 -3.26 13.18
C ILE A 261 -19.60 -4.43 14.12
N ARG A 262 -20.89 -4.79 14.23
CA ARG A 262 -21.36 -5.93 15.04
C ARG A 262 -21.01 -7.29 14.45
N ASN A 263 -20.60 -7.34 13.19
CA ASN A 263 -20.22 -8.60 12.56
C ASN A 263 -18.86 -9.06 13.14
N PRO A 264 -18.73 -10.29 13.67
CA PRO A 264 -17.46 -10.79 14.24
C PRO A 264 -16.33 -10.86 13.20
N ARG A 265 -16.65 -10.81 11.90
CA ARG A 265 -15.67 -10.75 10.83
C ARG A 265 -15.13 -9.34 10.59
N THR A 266 -15.59 -8.28 11.24
CA THR A 266 -15.05 -6.93 11.02
C THR A 266 -13.86 -6.67 11.95
N ASN A 267 -12.71 -6.27 11.42
CA ASN A 267 -11.57 -5.83 12.23
C ASN A 267 -11.38 -4.33 12.18
N VAL A 268 -11.51 -3.74 10.99
CA VAL A 268 -11.30 -2.31 10.77
C VAL A 268 -12.51 -1.72 10.06
N LEU A 269 -13.03 -0.61 10.57
CA LEU A 269 -13.94 0.25 9.82
C LEU A 269 -13.10 1.16 8.92
N GLY A 270 -13.04 0.85 7.63
CA GLY A 270 -12.30 1.62 6.63
C GLY A 270 -12.93 2.98 6.37
N HIS A 271 -12.13 3.92 5.83
CA HIS A 271 -12.43 5.33 5.49
C HIS A 271 -13.91 5.73 5.67
N CYS A 272 -14.29 5.96 6.93
CA CYS A 272 -15.67 5.83 7.40
C CYS A 272 -16.65 6.86 6.85
N THR A 273 -16.16 7.97 6.29
CA THR A 273 -17.02 8.98 5.64
C THR A 273 -17.07 8.81 4.13
N GLY A 274 -16.13 8.06 3.55
CA GLY A 274 -15.99 7.92 2.10
C GLY A 274 -15.72 9.24 1.40
N ARG A 275 -15.20 10.26 2.07
CA ARG A 275 -14.96 11.59 1.48
C ARG A 275 -13.80 11.59 0.47
N LEU A 276 -13.81 12.56 -0.43
CA LEU A 276 -12.64 12.95 -1.23
C LEU A 276 -12.44 14.47 -1.10
N VAL A 277 -11.29 14.89 -0.59
CA VAL A 277 -10.98 16.31 -0.34
C VAL A 277 -10.14 16.94 -1.45
N THR A 278 -9.48 16.13 -2.28
CA THR A 278 -8.67 16.57 -3.43
C THR A 278 -8.45 15.43 -4.43
N GLY A 279 -7.81 15.73 -5.56
CA GLY A 279 -7.35 14.76 -6.56
C GLY A 279 -8.10 14.81 -7.89
N ASN A 280 -7.60 14.04 -8.86
CA ASN A 280 -8.09 14.04 -10.24
C ASN A 280 -9.54 13.54 -10.38
N ARG A 281 -10.04 12.80 -9.38
CA ARG A 281 -11.43 12.32 -9.29
C ARG A 281 -12.40 13.39 -8.76
N GLY A 282 -11.92 14.61 -8.51
CA GLY A 282 -12.68 15.71 -7.92
C GLY A 282 -12.87 15.56 -6.41
N THR A 283 -13.80 16.35 -5.86
CA THR A 283 -14.13 16.34 -4.43
C THR A 283 -15.48 15.68 -4.18
N ARG A 284 -15.60 14.97 -3.06
CA ARG A 284 -16.83 14.32 -2.60
C ARG A 284 -17.03 14.60 -1.10
N PRO A 285 -18.17 15.18 -0.69
CA PRO A 285 -18.46 15.33 0.74
C PRO A 285 -18.60 13.97 1.40
N GLY A 286 -18.28 13.88 2.68
CA GLY A 286 -18.45 12.66 3.46
C GLY A 286 -19.92 12.30 3.69
N SER A 287 -20.19 11.01 3.86
CA SER A 287 -21.47 10.49 4.34
C SER A 287 -21.82 11.08 5.71
N ARG A 288 -23.12 11.25 5.95
CA ARG A 288 -23.65 11.73 7.23
C ARG A 288 -24.17 10.53 8.01
N PHE A 289 -23.81 10.44 9.28
CA PHE A 289 -24.21 9.40 10.22
C PHE A 289 -24.03 9.93 11.65
N ASP A 290 -24.58 9.25 12.64
CA ASP A 290 -24.30 9.51 14.05
C ASP A 290 -22.91 8.94 14.40
N ALA A 291 -21.90 9.82 14.35
CA ALA A 291 -20.52 9.42 14.59
C ALA A 291 -20.28 8.98 16.05
N GLY A 292 -21.04 9.52 17.02
CA GLY A 292 -20.95 9.08 18.41
C GLY A 292 -21.36 7.62 18.54
N ALA A 293 -22.56 7.29 18.04
CA ALA A 293 -23.06 5.92 18.07
C ALA A 293 -22.18 4.93 17.30
N VAL A 294 -21.62 5.34 16.16
CA VAL A 294 -20.72 4.50 15.35
C VAL A 294 -19.39 4.23 16.09
N PHE A 295 -18.77 5.25 16.68
CA PHE A 295 -17.50 5.06 17.37
C PHE A 295 -17.65 4.39 18.73
N GLU A 296 -18.75 4.60 19.45
CA GLU A 296 -19.10 3.80 20.63
C GLU A 296 -19.23 2.32 20.26
N ALA A 297 -19.89 2.00 19.14
CA ALA A 297 -19.97 0.63 18.65
C ALA A 297 -18.59 0.05 18.28
N CYS A 298 -17.72 0.84 17.64
CA CYS A 298 -16.35 0.40 17.35
C CYS A 298 -15.58 0.04 18.64
N ALA A 299 -15.69 0.89 19.67
CA ALA A 299 -15.05 0.64 20.96
C ALA A 299 -15.65 -0.58 21.69
N GLU A 300 -16.97 -0.77 21.66
CA GLU A 300 -17.67 -1.91 22.27
C GLU A 300 -17.29 -3.24 21.60
N HIS A 301 -17.19 -3.25 20.27
CA HIS A 301 -16.93 -4.45 19.47
C HIS A 301 -15.45 -4.67 19.14
N ASP A 302 -14.55 -3.84 19.67
CA ASP A 302 -13.11 -3.89 19.43
C ASP A 302 -12.74 -3.85 17.92
N VAL A 303 -13.48 -3.03 17.17
CA VAL A 303 -13.24 -2.73 15.76
C VAL A 303 -12.42 -1.45 15.66
N ALA A 304 -11.27 -1.53 15.00
CA ALA A 304 -10.41 -0.38 14.81
C ALA A 304 -11.03 0.65 13.84
N VAL A 305 -10.85 1.93 14.12
CA VAL A 305 -11.18 3.01 13.17
C VAL A 305 -9.96 3.27 12.31
N GLU A 306 -10.11 3.18 10.98
CA GLU A 306 -9.05 3.53 10.04
C GLU A 306 -8.69 5.02 10.11
N ILE A 307 -7.40 5.32 10.06
CA ILE A 307 -6.80 6.62 9.79
C ILE A 307 -6.15 6.52 8.42
N ASN A 308 -6.95 6.74 7.39
CA ASN A 308 -6.53 6.59 6.01
C ASN A 308 -5.52 7.68 5.64
N SER A 309 -4.34 7.26 5.20
CA SER A 309 -3.22 8.16 4.92
C SER A 309 -3.23 8.74 3.50
N ARG A 310 -4.18 8.36 2.64
CA ARG A 310 -4.29 8.93 1.28
C ARG A 310 -4.53 10.43 1.36
N PRO A 311 -3.70 11.26 0.69
CA PRO A 311 -3.91 12.71 0.65
C PRO A 311 -5.29 13.13 0.15
N GLU A 312 -5.89 12.35 -0.77
CA GLU A 312 -7.23 12.58 -1.31
C GLU A 312 -8.35 12.27 -0.32
N ARG A 313 -8.14 11.37 0.64
CA ARG A 313 -9.17 10.97 1.61
C ARG A 313 -9.00 11.74 2.91
N ARG A 314 -7.83 11.60 3.55
CA ARG A 314 -7.54 12.08 4.90
C ARG A 314 -8.66 11.72 5.90
N ASP A 315 -9.18 10.51 5.82
CA ASP A 315 -10.42 10.10 6.49
C ASP A 315 -10.11 9.30 7.77
N PRO A 316 -10.85 9.45 8.88
CA PRO A 316 -11.89 10.44 9.20
C PRO A 316 -11.36 11.90 9.19
N PRO A 317 -12.19 12.94 9.03
CA PRO A 317 -11.81 14.33 9.36
C PRO A 317 -11.31 14.46 10.81
N THR A 318 -10.46 15.45 11.12
CA THR A 318 -9.89 15.66 12.48
C THR A 318 -10.93 15.63 13.59
N ALA A 319 -12.07 16.33 13.44
CA ALA A 319 -13.11 16.34 14.46
C ALA A 319 -13.71 14.94 14.74
N LEU A 320 -13.81 14.09 13.72
CA LEU A 320 -14.28 12.70 13.89
C LEU A 320 -13.16 11.80 14.45
N LEU A 321 -11.91 12.06 14.10
CA LEU A 321 -10.75 11.38 14.68
C LEU A 321 -10.65 11.62 16.20
N GLU A 322 -10.83 12.87 16.63
CA GLU A 322 -10.86 13.26 18.04
C GLU A 322 -12.06 12.62 18.77
N LEU A 323 -13.23 12.60 18.13
CA LEU A 323 -14.41 11.92 18.69
C LEU A 323 -14.17 10.42 18.88
N ALA A 324 -13.58 9.73 17.89
CA ALA A 324 -13.23 8.31 18.01
C ALA A 324 -12.19 8.06 19.12
N ARG A 325 -11.23 8.98 19.28
CA ARG A 325 -10.23 8.94 20.36
C ARG A 325 -10.91 9.02 21.72
N ASP A 326 -11.81 9.97 21.89
CA ASP A 326 -12.52 10.23 23.15
C ASP A 326 -13.52 9.12 23.49
N ALA A 327 -14.10 8.46 22.48
CA ALA A 327 -14.95 7.28 22.63
C ALA A 327 -14.18 6.00 23.04
N GLY A 328 -12.85 6.02 23.06
CA GLY A 328 -12.03 4.87 23.47
C GLY A 328 -11.70 3.87 22.36
N CYS A 329 -11.88 4.22 21.08
CA CYS A 329 -11.56 3.33 19.96
C CYS A 329 -10.08 2.93 19.89
N VAL A 330 -9.79 1.75 19.33
CA VAL A 330 -8.47 1.46 18.75
C VAL A 330 -8.44 1.90 17.28
N PHE A 331 -7.25 2.03 16.70
CA PHE A 331 -7.06 2.62 15.37
C PHE A 331 -6.17 1.77 14.47
N SER A 332 -6.37 1.88 13.16
CA SER A 332 -5.44 1.41 12.12
C SER A 332 -4.88 2.63 11.40
N ILE A 333 -3.56 2.72 11.21
CA ILE A 333 -3.00 3.70 10.26
C ILE A 333 -2.60 2.94 9.01
N ASP A 334 -3.22 3.25 7.88
CA ASP A 334 -2.97 2.53 6.63
C ASP A 334 -2.81 3.49 5.45
N SER A 335 -2.24 2.98 4.36
CA SER A 335 -1.96 3.78 3.17
C SER A 335 -3.07 3.74 2.12
N ASP A 336 -3.97 2.74 2.14
CA ASP A 336 -4.90 2.45 1.04
C ASP A 336 -4.13 2.48 -0.31
N ALA A 337 -2.92 1.91 -0.31
CA ALA A 337 -2.03 1.97 -1.46
C ALA A 337 -2.60 1.16 -2.62
N HIS A 338 -2.67 1.80 -3.78
CA HIS A 338 -2.98 1.16 -5.07
C HIS A 338 -1.75 1.07 -5.97
N ALA A 339 -0.60 1.53 -5.48
CA ALA A 339 0.68 1.44 -6.13
C ALA A 339 1.80 1.45 -5.08
N PRO A 340 2.95 0.84 -5.35
CA PRO A 340 4.04 0.70 -4.38
C PRO A 340 4.50 2.00 -3.72
N GLY A 341 4.68 3.08 -4.49
CA GLY A 341 5.10 4.38 -3.94
C GLY A 341 4.11 5.00 -2.95
N GLN A 342 2.86 4.54 -2.93
CA GLN A 342 1.83 5.02 -2.02
C GLN A 342 1.91 4.36 -0.64
N LEU A 343 2.61 3.23 -0.50
CA LEU A 343 2.85 2.60 0.81
C LEU A 343 3.63 3.52 1.76
N ASP A 344 4.39 4.48 1.22
CA ASP A 344 5.13 5.45 2.02
C ASP A 344 4.22 6.54 2.64
N PHE A 345 2.95 6.60 2.26
CA PHE A 345 2.00 7.61 2.75
C PHE A 345 1.63 7.45 4.22
N LEU A 346 1.91 6.32 4.86
CA LEU A 346 1.61 6.05 6.27
C LEU A 346 2.00 7.19 7.23
N VAL A 347 3.07 7.93 6.92
CA VAL A 347 3.52 9.05 7.75
C VAL A 347 2.48 10.19 7.82
N TYR A 348 1.63 10.37 6.81
CA TYR A 348 0.51 11.32 6.87
C TYR A 348 -0.53 10.93 7.91
N GLY A 349 -0.85 9.63 8.04
CA GLY A 349 -1.71 9.14 9.10
C GLY A 349 -1.05 9.26 10.47
N CYS A 350 0.26 9.00 10.55
CA CYS A 350 1.05 9.15 11.77
C CYS A 350 1.06 10.59 12.29
N GLU A 351 1.34 11.58 11.42
CA GLU A 351 1.33 13.00 11.78
C GLU A 351 -0.04 13.41 12.36
N ARG A 352 -1.12 12.91 11.76
CA ARG A 352 -2.49 13.19 12.20
C ARG A 352 -2.84 12.52 13.53
N ALA A 353 -2.41 11.28 13.72
CA ALA A 353 -2.63 10.55 14.97
C ALA A 353 -1.86 11.19 16.13
N GLU A 354 -0.61 11.59 15.89
CA GLU A 354 0.22 12.32 16.86
C GLU A 354 -0.39 13.67 17.21
N ALA A 355 -0.81 14.46 16.21
CA ALA A 355 -1.45 15.75 16.45
C ALA A 355 -2.78 15.62 17.20
N ALA A 356 -3.51 14.51 17.01
CA ALA A 356 -4.71 14.18 17.76
C ALA A 356 -4.42 13.58 19.15
N GLY A 357 -3.15 13.38 19.54
CA GLY A 357 -2.78 12.82 20.84
C GLY A 357 -3.25 11.37 21.03
N ILE A 358 -3.27 10.57 19.97
CA ILE A 358 -3.60 9.14 20.05
C ILE A 358 -2.40 8.38 20.57
N ASP A 359 -2.60 7.62 21.64
CA ASP A 359 -1.58 6.73 22.21
C ASP A 359 -1.16 5.66 21.18
N PRO A 360 0.14 5.50 20.88
CA PRO A 360 0.64 4.44 20.01
C PRO A 360 0.16 3.02 20.38
N ASP A 361 -0.09 2.74 21.67
CA ASP A 361 -0.61 1.43 22.10
C ASP A 361 -2.07 1.18 21.68
N ARG A 362 -2.80 2.23 21.30
CA ARG A 362 -4.16 2.14 20.71
C ARG A 362 -4.15 2.01 19.19
N ILE A 363 -2.98 2.00 18.54
CA ILE A 363 -2.85 1.83 17.09
C ILE A 363 -2.43 0.39 16.81
N VAL A 364 -3.33 -0.42 16.24
CA VAL A 364 -3.21 -1.88 16.22
C VAL A 364 -2.01 -2.36 15.39
N ASN A 365 -1.58 -1.59 14.39
CA ASN A 365 -0.39 -1.88 13.60
C ASN A 365 0.94 -1.34 14.16
N THR A 366 0.98 -0.85 15.41
CA THR A 366 2.24 -0.74 16.18
C THR A 366 2.56 -2.03 16.93
N TRP A 367 1.57 -2.92 17.09
CA TRP A 367 1.70 -4.12 17.90
C TRP A 367 2.56 -5.19 17.22
N PRO A 368 3.23 -6.06 18.00
CA PRO A 368 3.84 -7.26 17.45
C PRO A 368 2.82 -8.08 16.64
N ARG A 369 3.25 -8.65 15.50
CA ARG A 369 2.41 -9.41 14.57
C ARG A 369 1.52 -10.45 15.27
N GLU A 370 2.06 -11.17 16.25
CA GLU A 370 1.32 -12.18 17.02
C GLU A 370 0.13 -11.59 17.79
N ARG A 371 0.31 -10.41 18.42
CA ARG A 371 -0.76 -9.68 19.10
C ARG A 371 -1.81 -9.20 18.11
N LEU A 372 -1.39 -8.65 16.97
CA LEU A 372 -2.31 -8.22 15.91
C LEU A 372 -3.18 -9.38 15.42
N LEU A 373 -2.56 -10.53 15.10
CA LEU A 373 -3.29 -11.70 14.59
C LEU A 373 -4.20 -12.31 15.65
N ALA A 374 -3.77 -12.36 16.92
CA ALA A 374 -4.64 -12.78 18.01
C ALA A 374 -5.83 -11.82 18.19
N TRP A 375 -5.62 -10.51 17.98
CA TRP A 375 -6.70 -9.53 18.01
C TRP A 375 -7.67 -9.69 16.84
N ALA A 376 -7.17 -9.93 15.63
CA ALA A 376 -8.00 -9.99 14.44
C ALA A 376 -8.84 -11.29 14.31
N ARG A 377 -8.46 -12.36 15.02
CA ARG A 377 -9.12 -13.69 14.99
C ARG A 377 -10.28 -13.87 15.97
N LYS A 378 -10.63 -12.83 16.73
CA LYS A 378 -11.66 -12.89 17.78
C LYS A 378 -13.04 -13.28 17.27
#